data_AF-A0AA35CJP6-F1
#
_entry.id   AF-A0AA35CJP6-F1
#
_cell.length_a   1.000
_cell.length_b   1.000
_cell.length_c   1.000
_cell.angle_alpha   90.00
_cell.angle_beta   90.00
_cell.angle_gamma   90.00
#
_symmetry.space_group_name_H-M   'P 1'
#
loop_
_entity.id
_entity.type
_entity.pdbx_description
1 polymer ?
#
loop_
_entity_poly.entity_id
_entity_poly.type
_entity_poly.pdbx_seq_one_letter_code
_entity_poly.pdbx_strand_id
1 'polypeptide(L)' 'MAEYRLVLLGVMCPEPVQETERHLLRLAPGDRLVVEVDHSCTVRLLRERLRRLPCRFRVEEVDWGVWRFTIERR' A
#
# COMPACT_ATOMS: atom_id res chain seq x y z
N MET A 1 6.47 7.92 15.26
CA MET A 1 6.27 7.83 13.80
C MET A 1 7.25 6.82 13.27
N ALA A 2 6.79 5.60 13.07
CA ALA A 2 7.55 4.58 12.36
C ALA A 2 7.16 4.60 10.88
N GLU A 3 8.16 4.55 10.00
CA GLU A 3 7.96 4.37 8.57
C GLU A 3 8.27 2.91 8.21
N TYR A 4 7.27 2.24 7.64
CA TYR A 4 7.39 0.86 7.17
C TYR A 4 7.40 0.87 5.65
N ARG A 5 8.30 0.08 5.05
CA ARG A 5 8.38 -0.07 3.59
C ARG A 5 8.14 -1.54 3.23
N LEU A 6 7.17 -1.77 2.34
CA LEU A 6 6.95 -3.05 1.68
C LEU A 6 7.22 -2.93 0.19
N VAL A 7 8.02 -3.85 -0.33
CA VAL A 7 8.32 -3.97 -1.75
C VAL A 7 7.73 -5.31 -2.21
N LEU A 8 6.67 -5.27 -2.99
CA LEU A 8 5.89 -6.44 -3.42
C LEU A 8 5.91 -6.55 -4.95
N LEU A 9 7.11 -6.40 -5.51
CA LEU A 9 7.37 -6.51 -6.94
C LEU A 9 7.47 -8.00 -7.32
N GLY A 10 6.77 -8.42 -8.38
CA GLY A 10 6.71 -9.80 -8.85
C GLY A 10 5.72 -10.68 -8.06
N VAL A 11 4.95 -10.10 -7.15
CA VAL A 11 3.96 -10.82 -6.34
C VAL A 11 2.59 -10.73 -7.01
N MET A 12 2.05 -11.89 -7.38
CA MET A 12 0.74 -11.98 -8.02
C MET A 12 -0.40 -11.69 -7.03
N CYS A 13 -1.40 -10.93 -7.48
CA CYS A 13 -2.63 -10.73 -6.72
C CYS A 13 -3.30 -12.08 -6.36
N PRO A 14 -3.82 -12.25 -5.13
CA PRO A 14 -4.15 -11.20 -4.15
C PRO A 14 -3.15 -11.00 -3.00
N GLU A 15 -2.02 -11.70 -2.98
CA GLU A 15 -1.04 -11.63 -1.87
C GLU A 15 -0.60 -10.20 -1.48
N PRO A 16 -0.27 -9.28 -2.43
CA PRO A 16 0.25 -7.98 -2.05
C PRO A 16 -0.76 -7.14 -1.26
N VAL A 17 -2.04 -7.30 -1.60
CA VAL A 17 -3.14 -6.57 -0.97
C VAL A 17 -3.35 -7.09 0.45
N GLN A 18 -3.38 -8.42 0.62
CA GLN A 18 -3.55 -9.03 1.94
C GLN A 18 -2.41 -8.67 2.89
N GLU A 19 -1.17 -8.70 2.40
CA GLU A 19 -0.01 -8.38 3.24
C GLU A 19 0.01 -6.90 3.61
N THR A 20 -0.33 -6.03 2.67
CA THR A 20 -0.51 -4.59 2.94
C THR A 20 -1.60 -4.37 3.99
N GLU A 21 -2.76 -5.00 3.88
CA GLU A 21 -3.84 -4.88 4.87
C GLU A 21 -3.42 -5.37 6.26
N ARG A 22 -2.72 -6.50 6.34
CA ARG A 22 -2.19 -7.03 7.62
C ARG A 22 -1.22 -6.06 8.27
N HIS A 23 -0.32 -5.48 7.48
CA HIS A 23 0.60 -4.46 7.97
C HIS A 23 -0.15 -3.22 8.42
N LEU A 24 -1.09 -2.72 7.61
CA LEU A 24 -1.92 -1.57 7.97
C LEU A 24 -2.63 -1.75 9.29
N LEU A 25 -3.21 -2.92 9.55
CA LEU A 25 -3.89 -3.23 10.82
C LEU A 25 -2.96 -3.16 12.04
N ARG A 26 -1.68 -3.48 11.87
CA ARG A 26 -0.65 -3.42 12.92
C ARG A 26 -0.07 -2.03 13.14
N LEU A 27 -0.26 -1.09 12.21
CA LEU A 27 0.24 0.28 12.36
C LEU A 27 -0.48 1.03 13.48
N ALA A 28 0.26 1.85 14.22
CA ALA A 28 -0.34 2.81 15.15
C ALA A 28 -0.86 4.04 14.38
N PRO A 29 -1.83 4.78 14.94
CA PRO A 29 -2.20 6.10 14.42
C PRO A 29 -0.97 7.02 14.34
N GLY A 30 -0.74 7.64 13.18
CA GLY A 30 0.43 8.45 12.89
C GLY A 30 1.63 7.69 12.28
N ASP A 31 1.54 6.36 12.11
CA ASP A 31 2.56 5.61 11.37
C ASP A 31 2.33 5.67 9.86
N ARG A 32 3.43 5.49 9.11
CA ARG A 32 3.46 5.57 7.65
C ARG A 32 3.87 4.23 7.05
N LEU A 33 3.18 3.83 5.99
CA LEU A 33 3.44 2.62 5.22
C LEU A 33 3.66 2.99 3.75
N VAL A 34 4.83 2.67 3.23
CA VAL A 34 5.18 2.84 1.82
C VAL A 34 5.14 1.46 1.16
N VAL A 35 4.31 1.28 0.14
CA VAL A 35 4.16 0.01 -0.56
C VAL A 35 4.48 0.20 -2.04
N GLU A 36 5.38 -0.60 -2.59
CA GLU A 36 5.72 -0.59 -4.03
C GLU A 36 5.18 -1.85 -4.70
N VAL A 37 4.45 -1.66 -5.81
CA VAL A 37 3.79 -2.73 -6.58
C VAL A 37 4.01 -2.52 -8.07
N ASP A 38 4.16 -3.60 -8.83
CA ASP A 38 4.48 -3.62 -10.27
C ASP A 38 3.29 -3.99 -11.18
N HIS A 39 2.09 -4.08 -10.60
CA HIS A 39 0.90 -4.49 -11.32
C HIS A 39 -0.27 -3.55 -11.11
N SER A 40 -0.84 -3.07 -12.22
CA SER A 40 -2.00 -2.17 -12.26
C SER A 40 -3.26 -2.78 -11.60
N CYS A 41 -3.40 -4.11 -11.64
CA CYS A 41 -4.46 -4.85 -10.94
C CYS A 41 -4.38 -4.63 -9.42
N THR A 42 -3.18 -4.74 -8.85
CA THR A 42 -2.92 -4.50 -7.42
C THR A 42 -3.24 -3.07 -7.05
N VAL A 43 -2.85 -2.10 -7.88
CA VAL A 43 -3.10 -0.67 -7.67
C VAL A 43 -4.60 -0.39 -7.49
N ARG A 44 -5.44 -0.92 -8.39
CA ARG A 44 -6.89 -0.71 -8.36
C ARG A 44 -7.53 -1.29 -7.10
N LEU A 45 -7.19 -2.54 -6.78
CA LEU A 45 -7.74 -3.24 -5.63
C LEU A 45 -7.31 -2.58 -4.32
N LEU A 46 -6.03 -2.25 -4.18
CA LEU A 46 -5.50 -1.57 -2.99
C LEU A 46 -6.16 -0.20 -2.78
N ARG A 47 -6.34 0.59 -3.85
CA ARG A 47 -7.06 1.88 -3.79
C ARG A 47 -8.48 1.73 -3.26
N GLU A 48 -9.24 0.74 -3.74
CA GLU A 48 -10.60 0.51 -3.25
C GLU A 48 -10.63 0.14 -1.77
N ARG A 49 -9.67 -0.68 -1.31
CA ARG A 49 -9.56 -1.09 0.09
C ARG A 49 -9.18 0.07 1.00
N LEU A 50 -8.15 0.85 0.62
CA LEU A 50 -7.69 2.00 1.39
C LEU A 50 -8.76 3.08 1.56
N ARG A 51 -9.63 3.28 0.55
CA ARG A 51 -10.77 4.22 0.64
C ARG A 51 -11.81 3.83 1.69
N ARG A 52 -11.90 2.55 2.07
CA ARG A 52 -12.84 2.05 3.09
C ARG A 52 -12.27 2.14 4.50
N LEU A 53 -10.98 2.43 4.63
CA LEU A 53 -10.29 2.53 5.91
C LEU A 53 -10.10 3.99 6.31
N PRO A 54 -10.07 4.32 7.62
CA PRO A 54 -9.77 5.66 8.12
C PRO A 54 -8.27 5.95 8.01
N CYS A 55 -7.74 5.94 6.78
CA CYS A 55 -6.33 6.22 6.50
C CYS A 55 -6.21 7.22 5.35
N ARG A 56 -5.12 7.97 5.33
CA ARG A 56 -4.78 8.86 4.21
C ARG A 56 -3.80 8.12 3.31
N PHE A 57 -3.99 8.15 2.00
CA PHE A 57 -3.03 7.55 1.09
C PHE A 57 -2.75 8.41 -0.14
N ARG A 58 -1.56 8.25 -0.71
CA ARG A 58 -1.10 8.79 -1.99
C ARG A 58 -0.60 7.64 -2.87
N VAL A 59 -0.74 7.82 -4.18
CA VAL A 59 -0.27 6.86 -5.19
C VAL A 59 0.50 7.65 -6.22
N GLU A 60 1.73 7.24 -6.47
CA GLU A 60 2.64 7.88 -7.42
C GLU A 60 3.29 6.80 -8.27
N GLU A 61 3.38 7.00 -9.57
CA GLU A 61 4.11 6.11 -10.47
C GLU A 61 5.59 6.50 -10.40
N VAL A 62 6.43 5.57 -9.94
CA VAL A 62 7.85 5.82 -9.69
C VAL A 62 8.74 5.24 -10.77
N ASP A 63 8.24 4.26 -11.52
CA ASP A 63 8.91 3.64 -12.66
C ASP A 63 7.88 3.07 -13.65
N TRP A 64 8.34 2.63 -14.83
CA TRP A 64 7.51 2.04 -15.88
C TRP A 64 6.74 0.80 -15.38
N GLY A 65 5.46 0.99 -15.06
CA GLY A 65 4.63 -0.08 -14.50
C GLY A 65 4.87 -0.34 -13.01
N VAL A 66 5.55 0.55 -12.29
CA VAL A 66 5.74 0.46 -10.84
C VAL A 66 5.10 1.64 -10.13
N TRP A 67 4.17 1.33 -9.23
CA TRP A 67 3.45 2.31 -8.43
C TRP A 67 3.84 2.23 -6.97
N ARG A 68 4.09 3.39 -6.37
CA ARG A 68 4.35 3.57 -4.95
C ARG A 68 3.11 4.13 -4.27
N PHE A 69 2.62 3.39 -3.30
CA PHE A 69 1.61 3.82 -2.34
C PHE A 69 2.28 4.36 -1.11
N THR A 70 1.88 5.55 -0.68
CA THR A 70 2.21 6.09 0.63
C THR A 70 0.94 6.16 1.45
N ILE A 71 0.84 5.38 2.50
CA ILE A 71 -0.34 5.32 3.37
C ILE A 71 0.07 5.82 4.76
N GLU A 72 -0.77 6.66 5.34
CA GLU A 72 -0.60 7.26 6.66
C GLU A 72 -1.86 6.94 7.46
N ARG A 73 -1.69 6.24 8.58
CA ARG A 73 -2.83 5.86 9.42
C ARG A 73 -3.25 7.08 10.25
N ARG A 74 -4.55 7.39 10.20
CA ARG A 74 -5.16 8.44 11.03
C ARG A 74 -5.72 7.86 12.32
#